data_AF-A0A962ASU2-F1
#
_entry.id   AF-A0A962ASU2-F1
#
_cell.length_a   1.000
_cell.length_b   1.000
_cell.length_c   1.000
_cell.angle_alpha   90.00
_cell.angle_beta   90.00
_cell.angle_gamma   90.00
#
_symmetry.space_group_name_H-M   'P 1'
#
loop_
_entity.id
_entity.type
_entity.pdbx_description
1 polymer ?
#
loop_
_entity_poly.entity_id
_entity_poly.type
_entity_poly.pdbx_seq_one_letter_code
_entity_poly.pdbx_strand_id
1 'polypeptide(L)'
;PGMEITGGSLGHGLGIAVGMALGLKRKKSKNFVYNLFSDGELDEGSTWEAAMSAGSFGLDNLIGIVDVNNMQADGPSTQQLNFEPLKPKFEAFNWFAQRVDGNDIDALVAVFDKARNHPGQQPRIIICDTKMGRGVPFLEARE
;
A
#
# COMPACT_ATOMS: atom_id res chain seq x y z
N PRO A 1 13.88 7.56 -17.64
CA PRO A 1 13.74 6.09 -17.80
C PRO A 1 13.60 5.43 -16.42
N GLY A 2 12.66 4.51 -16.23
CA GLY A 2 12.39 3.86 -14.92
C GLY A 2 11.34 4.55 -14.03
N MET A 3 10.77 5.66 -14.49
CA MET A 3 9.63 6.33 -13.84
C MET A 3 8.34 5.93 -14.55
N GLU A 4 7.47 5.19 -13.87
CA GLU A 4 6.19 4.73 -14.43
C GLU A 4 5.10 5.81 -14.39
N ILE A 5 5.23 6.77 -13.47
CA ILE A 5 4.29 7.88 -13.30
C ILE A 5 5.02 9.19 -12.99
N THR A 6 4.34 10.31 -13.26
CA THR A 6 4.63 11.58 -12.57
C THR A 6 3.85 11.59 -11.26
N GLY A 7 4.56 11.56 -10.12
CA GLY A 7 3.95 11.61 -8.79
C GLY A 7 3.92 13.02 -8.19
N GLY A 8 3.69 13.10 -6.87
CA GLY A 8 3.82 14.33 -6.08
C GLY A 8 2.52 14.80 -5.40
N SER A 9 1.36 14.49 -5.99
CA SER A 9 0.08 14.66 -5.32
C SER A 9 -0.35 13.33 -4.72
N LEU A 10 -0.49 13.31 -3.38
CA LEU A 10 -0.96 12.16 -2.64
C LEU A 10 -2.36 11.73 -3.12
N GLY A 11 -2.68 10.45 -2.97
CA GLY A 11 -3.99 9.84 -3.26
C GLY A 11 -4.15 9.35 -4.70
N HIS A 12 -3.29 9.81 -5.63
CA HIS A 12 -3.41 9.45 -7.04
C HIS A 12 -2.70 8.14 -7.42
N GLY A 13 -1.68 7.73 -6.67
CA GLY A 13 -0.84 6.58 -7.02
C GLY A 13 -1.64 5.29 -7.16
N LEU A 14 -2.50 5.01 -6.17
CA LEU A 14 -3.30 3.79 -6.16
C LEU A 14 -4.33 3.76 -7.31
N GLY A 15 -4.96 4.89 -7.62
CA GLY A 15 -5.90 4.98 -8.75
C GLY A 15 -5.22 4.73 -10.10
N ILE A 16 -4.02 5.27 -10.30
CA ILE A 16 -3.21 4.99 -11.50
C ILE A 16 -2.83 3.50 -11.55
N ALA A 17 -2.40 2.92 -10.43
CA ALA A 17 -2.06 1.51 -10.33
C ALA A 17 -3.24 0.58 -10.66
N VAL A 18 -4.47 0.95 -10.25
CA VAL A 18 -5.71 0.26 -10.64
C VAL A 18 -5.88 0.28 -12.17
N GLY A 19 -5.71 1.43 -12.81
CA GLY A 19 -5.78 1.56 -14.27
C GLY A 19 -4.73 0.71 -15.00
N MET A 20 -3.48 0.71 -14.51
CA MET A 20 -2.40 -0.11 -15.04
C MET A 20 -2.70 -1.62 -14.91
N ALA A 21 -3.17 -2.06 -13.74
CA ALA A 21 -3.48 -3.45 -13.47
C ALA A 21 -4.62 -3.96 -14.37
N LEU A 22 -5.67 -3.15 -14.56
CA LEU A 22 -6.75 -3.41 -15.52
C LEU A 22 -6.22 -3.54 -16.95
N GLY A 23 -5.37 -2.60 -17.39
CA GLY A 23 -4.77 -2.62 -18.72
C GLY A 23 -3.92 -3.87 -18.97
N LEU A 24 -3.12 -4.28 -17.98
CA LEU A 24 -2.29 -5.49 -18.05
C LEU A 24 -3.14 -6.76 -18.12
N LYS A 25 -4.21 -6.87 -17.32
CA LYS A 25 -5.16 -7.99 -17.39
C LYS A 25 -5.83 -8.08 -18.76
N ARG A 26 -6.28 -6.95 -19.33
CA ARG A 26 -6.86 -6.91 -20.70
C ARG A 26 -5.88 -7.38 -21.76
N LYS A 27 -4.59 -7.11 -21.57
CA LYS A 27 -3.49 -7.58 -22.44
C LYS A 27 -3.04 -9.01 -22.15
N LYS A 28 -3.70 -9.73 -21.22
CA LYS A 28 -3.29 -11.07 -20.75
C LYS A 28 -1.84 -11.13 -20.26
N SER A 29 -1.33 -10.02 -19.73
CA SER A 29 0.01 -9.94 -19.18
C SER A 29 0.09 -10.70 -17.86
N LYS A 30 1.27 -11.26 -17.56
CA LYS A 30 1.60 -11.88 -16.27
C LYS A 30 2.28 -10.90 -15.30
N ASN A 31 2.42 -9.64 -15.70
CA ASN A 31 3.09 -8.63 -14.90
C ASN A 31 2.21 -8.18 -13.72
N PHE A 32 2.86 -7.85 -12.62
CA PHE A 32 2.25 -7.27 -11.44
C PHE A 32 2.47 -5.76 -11.42
N VAL A 33 1.53 -5.05 -10.82
CA VAL A 33 1.65 -3.64 -10.47
C VAL A 33 1.89 -3.56 -8.97
N TYR A 34 2.90 -2.79 -8.58
CA TYR A 34 3.21 -2.50 -7.18
C TYR A 34 2.99 -1.01 -6.94
N ASN A 35 2.31 -0.67 -5.84
CA ASN A 35 2.09 0.73 -5.44
C ASN A 35 2.45 0.91 -3.97
N LEU A 36 3.47 1.72 -3.69
CA LEU A 36 3.85 2.13 -2.34
C LEU A 36 3.24 3.50 -2.04
N PHE A 37 2.63 3.65 -0.87
CA PHE A 37 2.05 4.90 -0.39
C PHE A 37 2.20 4.99 1.13
N SER A 38 2.16 6.21 1.67
CA SER A 38 2.30 6.44 3.11
C SER A 38 0.97 6.27 3.84
N ASP A 39 1.04 6.16 5.15
CA ASP A 39 -0.13 6.25 6.02
C ASP A 39 -0.82 7.62 5.97
N GLY A 40 -0.09 8.71 5.78
CA GLY A 40 -0.70 10.03 5.53
C GLY A 40 -1.48 10.14 4.22
N GLU A 41 -1.09 9.38 3.20
CA GLU A 41 -1.84 9.28 1.95
C GLU A 41 -3.20 8.57 2.11
N LEU A 42 -3.44 7.91 3.25
CA LEU A 42 -4.75 7.30 3.57
C LEU A 42 -5.82 8.35 3.92
N ASP A 43 -5.43 9.60 4.18
CA ASP A 43 -6.39 10.67 4.46
C ASP A 43 -7.07 11.17 3.17
N GLU A 44 -6.50 10.85 2.01
CA GLU A 44 -7.07 11.17 0.70
C GLU A 44 -8.23 10.23 0.35
N GLY A 45 -9.40 10.80 0.08
CA GLY A 45 -10.59 10.03 -0.32
C GLY A 45 -10.39 9.20 -1.59
N SER A 46 -9.57 9.71 -2.52
CA SER A 46 -9.22 9.04 -3.77
C SER A 46 -8.50 7.70 -3.56
N THR A 47 -7.73 7.55 -2.48
CA THR A 47 -7.12 6.27 -2.08
C THR A 47 -8.20 5.23 -1.82
N TRP A 48 -9.27 5.59 -1.12
CA TRP A 48 -10.36 4.68 -0.77
C TRP A 48 -11.26 4.35 -1.97
N GLU A 49 -11.50 5.31 -2.87
CA GLU A 49 -12.16 5.06 -4.16
C GLU A 49 -11.39 4.04 -5.01
N ALA A 50 -10.06 4.18 -5.06
CA ALA A 50 -9.19 3.25 -5.75
C ALA A 50 -9.16 1.87 -5.07
N ALA A 51 -9.14 1.81 -3.73
CA ALA A 51 -9.20 0.57 -2.97
C ALA A 51 -10.50 -0.21 -3.23
N MET A 52 -11.65 0.46 -3.18
CA MET A 52 -12.95 -0.11 -3.54
C MET A 52 -12.98 -0.63 -4.98
N SER A 53 -12.43 0.15 -5.91
CA SER A 53 -12.37 -0.22 -7.33
C SER A 53 -11.54 -1.48 -7.55
N ALA A 54 -10.34 -1.55 -6.96
CA ALA A 54 -9.45 -2.69 -7.11
C ALA A 54 -10.08 -4.01 -6.62
N GLY A 55 -10.75 -3.95 -5.46
CA GLY A 55 -11.47 -5.08 -4.88
C GLY A 55 -12.64 -5.53 -5.75
N SER A 56 -13.43 -4.58 -6.23
CA SER A 56 -14.59 -4.84 -7.10
C SER A 56 -14.21 -5.47 -8.43
N PHE A 57 -13.06 -5.11 -8.99
CA PHE A 57 -12.55 -5.68 -10.24
C PHE A 57 -11.68 -6.94 -10.05
N GLY A 58 -11.49 -7.42 -8.81
CA GLY A 58 -10.71 -8.62 -8.53
C GLY A 58 -9.27 -8.54 -9.05
N LEU A 59 -8.60 -7.41 -8.82
CA LEU A 59 -7.27 -7.11 -9.36
C LEU A 59 -6.14 -7.88 -8.66
N ASP A 60 -6.10 -9.21 -8.84
CA ASP A 60 -5.07 -10.11 -8.29
C ASP A 60 -3.62 -9.85 -8.75
N ASN A 61 -3.43 -9.00 -9.75
CA ASN A 61 -2.12 -8.56 -10.23
C ASN A 61 -1.70 -7.20 -9.65
N LEU A 62 -2.42 -6.67 -8.64
CA LEU A 62 -2.08 -5.45 -7.92
C LEU A 62 -1.66 -5.77 -6.48
N ILE A 63 -0.49 -5.27 -6.09
CA ILE A 63 0.02 -5.31 -4.71
C ILE A 63 0.24 -3.88 -4.24
N GLY A 64 -0.58 -3.43 -3.29
CA GLY A 64 -0.34 -2.18 -2.57
C GLY A 64 0.53 -2.41 -1.34
N ILE A 65 1.32 -1.40 -0.99
CA ILE A 65 2.14 -1.35 0.21
C ILE A 65 1.83 -0.04 0.92
N VAL A 66 1.44 -0.12 2.19
CA VAL A 66 1.27 1.04 3.06
C VAL A 66 2.48 1.13 3.99
N ASP A 67 3.20 2.24 3.94
CA ASP A 67 4.23 2.58 4.92
C ASP A 67 3.58 3.27 6.14
N VAL A 68 3.43 2.52 7.23
CA VAL A 68 2.87 3.01 8.50
C VAL A 68 4.01 3.36 9.45
N ASN A 69 4.56 4.55 9.26
CA ASN A 69 5.57 5.13 10.16
C ASN A 69 4.97 6.04 11.24
N ASN A 70 3.64 6.25 11.20
CA ASN A 70 2.84 7.09 12.07
C ASN A 70 3.28 8.56 12.11
N MET A 71 3.80 9.10 11.00
CA MET A 71 4.23 10.50 10.89
C MET A 71 3.70 11.17 9.61
N GLN A 72 3.11 12.35 9.80
CA GLN A 72 2.76 13.32 8.76
C GLN A 72 3.54 14.63 8.95
N ALA A 73 3.32 15.61 8.06
CA ALA A 73 3.94 16.92 8.16
C ALA A 73 3.65 17.64 9.49
N ASP A 74 2.44 17.48 10.02
CA ASP A 74 1.97 18.15 11.24
C ASP A 74 2.06 17.26 12.50
N GLY A 75 2.78 16.13 12.43
CA GLY A 75 3.01 15.22 13.57
C GLY A 75 2.37 13.85 13.39
N PRO A 76 2.05 13.13 14.49
CA PRO A 76 1.65 11.73 14.40
C PRO A 76 0.35 11.53 13.62
N SER A 77 0.38 10.69 12.58
CA SER A 77 -0.75 10.45 11.68
C SER A 77 -2.03 10.04 12.42
N THR A 78 -1.91 9.15 13.40
CA THR A 78 -3.03 8.67 14.24
C THR A 78 -3.65 9.74 15.15
N GLN A 79 -2.95 10.86 15.38
CA GLN A 79 -3.47 12.01 16.12
C GLN A 79 -4.10 13.06 15.20
N GLN A 80 -3.84 13.02 13.89
CA GLN A 80 -4.46 13.92 12.91
C GLN A 80 -5.76 13.35 12.38
N LEU A 81 -5.69 12.35 11.51
CA LEU A 81 -6.85 11.60 11.05
C LEU A 81 -6.57 10.10 11.21
N ASN A 82 -7.27 9.49 12.16
CA ASN A 82 -6.98 8.11 12.51
C ASN A 82 -7.46 7.13 11.43
N PHE A 83 -6.49 6.51 10.75
CA PHE A 83 -6.73 5.53 9.69
C PHE A 83 -6.97 4.10 10.19
N GLU A 84 -6.75 3.79 11.47
CA GLU A 84 -6.97 2.44 12.00
C GLU A 84 -8.48 2.11 12.15
N PRO A 85 -8.87 0.82 12.16
CA PRO A 85 -8.04 -0.37 11.92
C PRO A 85 -7.84 -0.65 10.42
N LEU A 86 -6.59 -0.69 9.93
CA LEU A 86 -6.30 -0.78 8.50
C LEU A 86 -6.63 -2.13 7.87
N LYS A 87 -6.19 -3.22 8.50
CA LYS A 87 -6.40 -4.57 7.96
C LYS A 87 -7.90 -4.86 7.76
N PRO A 88 -8.79 -4.65 8.75
CA PRO A 88 -10.23 -4.78 8.55
C PRO A 88 -10.82 -3.86 7.49
N LYS A 89 -10.34 -2.61 7.35
CA LYS A 89 -10.81 -1.68 6.31
C LYS A 89 -10.53 -2.21 4.90
N PHE A 90 -9.31 -2.67 4.65
CA PHE A 90 -8.97 -3.26 3.35
C PHE A 90 -9.69 -4.59 3.09
N GLU A 91 -9.81 -5.45 4.11
CA GLU A 91 -10.58 -6.70 4.00
C GLU A 91 -12.05 -6.43 3.66
N ALA A 92 -12.66 -5.38 4.22
CA ALA A 92 -14.02 -4.96 3.88
C ALA A 92 -14.17 -4.54 2.40
N PHE A 93 -13.09 -4.09 1.76
CA PHE A 93 -13.02 -3.81 0.33
C PHE A 93 -12.56 -5.00 -0.52
N ASN A 94 -12.63 -6.23 0.00
CA ASN A 94 -12.21 -7.44 -0.71
C ASN A 94 -10.72 -7.44 -1.10
N TRP A 95 -9.84 -7.06 -0.16
CA TRP A 95 -8.39 -7.20 -0.32
C TRP A 95 -7.87 -8.35 0.54
N PHE A 96 -6.83 -9.04 0.04
CA PHE A 96 -6.00 -9.89 0.89
C PHE A 96 -5.02 -9.01 1.67
N ALA A 97 -5.31 -8.80 2.95
CA ALA A 97 -4.54 -7.90 3.80
C ALA A 97 -3.59 -8.63 4.75
N GLN A 98 -2.35 -8.16 4.78
CA GLN A 98 -1.30 -8.64 5.68
C GLN A 98 -0.69 -7.43 6.41
N ARG A 99 -0.28 -7.61 7.66
CA ARG A 99 0.46 -6.60 8.44
C ARG A 99 1.77 -7.22 8.92
N VAL A 100 2.85 -6.48 8.87
CA VAL A 100 4.21 -6.96 9.09
C VAL A 100 5.08 -5.86 9.71
N ASP A 101 6.12 -6.24 10.45
CA ASP A 101 7.22 -5.31 10.76
C ASP A 101 7.96 -4.99 9.46
N GLY A 102 7.84 -3.75 9.01
CA GLY A 102 8.46 -3.27 7.77
C GLY A 102 9.96 -3.02 7.89
N ASN A 103 10.56 -3.19 9.07
CA ASN A 103 12.00 -3.08 9.29
C ASN A 103 12.70 -4.45 9.35
N ASP A 104 11.95 -5.56 9.25
CA ASP A 104 12.46 -6.92 9.19
C ASP A 104 12.44 -7.42 7.74
N ILE A 105 13.63 -7.55 7.15
CA ILE A 105 13.78 -7.95 5.74
C ILE A 105 13.28 -9.38 5.51
N ASP A 106 13.52 -10.31 6.43
CA ASP A 106 13.10 -11.70 6.25
C ASP A 106 11.58 -11.81 6.33
N ALA A 107 10.96 -11.05 7.24
CA ALA A 107 9.50 -10.94 7.33
C ALA A 107 8.90 -10.32 6.06
N LEU A 108 9.53 -9.28 5.50
CA LEU A 108 9.12 -8.67 4.24
C LEU A 108 9.21 -9.67 3.07
N VAL A 109 10.30 -10.43 2.94
CA VAL A 109 10.42 -11.44 1.88
C VAL A 109 9.27 -12.44 1.98
N ALA A 110 9.01 -12.98 3.17
CA ALA A 110 7.95 -13.95 3.40
C ALA A 110 6.55 -13.40 3.07
N VAL A 111 6.27 -12.14 3.44
CA VAL A 111 4.93 -11.54 3.22
C VAL A 111 4.70 -11.17 1.75
N PHE A 112 5.75 -10.74 1.03
CA PHE A 112 5.69 -10.51 -0.42
C PHE A 112 5.49 -11.81 -1.19
N ASP A 113 6.19 -12.89 -0.82
CA ASP A 113 6.00 -14.21 -1.41
C ASP A 113 4.58 -14.72 -1.19
N LYS A 114 4.04 -14.56 0.02
CA LYS A 114 2.65 -14.91 0.31
C LYS A 114 1.65 -14.07 -0.48
N ALA A 115 1.91 -12.78 -0.67
CA ALA A 115 1.05 -11.91 -1.49
C ALA A 115 1.06 -12.31 -2.98
N ARG A 116 2.24 -12.56 -3.55
CA ARG A 116 2.44 -13.00 -4.94
C ARG A 116 1.77 -14.34 -5.23
N ASN A 117 1.83 -15.26 -4.28
CA ASN A 117 1.36 -16.64 -4.45
C ASN A 117 -0.07 -16.88 -3.92
N HIS A 118 -0.75 -15.86 -3.38
CA HIS A 118 -2.12 -16.05 -2.88
C HIS A 118 -3.06 -16.41 -4.04
N PRO A 119 -3.89 -17.46 -3.90
CA PRO A 119 -4.66 -18.02 -5.00
C PRO A 119 -5.97 -17.25 -5.32
N GLY A 120 -6.40 -16.36 -4.44
CA GLY A 120 -7.68 -15.65 -4.59
C GLY A 120 -7.65 -14.51 -5.62
N GLN A 121 -8.78 -14.30 -6.30
CA GLN A 121 -8.98 -13.23 -7.27
C GLN A 121 -9.34 -11.88 -6.61
N GLN A 122 -8.43 -11.39 -5.78
CA GLN A 122 -8.54 -10.12 -5.06
C GLN A 122 -7.22 -9.36 -5.15
N PRO A 123 -7.16 -8.03 -4.99
CA PRO A 123 -5.87 -7.34 -4.80
C PRO A 123 -5.18 -7.72 -3.48
N ARG A 124 -3.89 -7.38 -3.33
CA ARG A 124 -3.09 -7.63 -2.12
C ARG A 124 -2.68 -6.32 -1.47
N ILE A 125 -2.81 -6.21 -0.15
CA ILE A 125 -2.21 -5.09 0.61
C ILE A 125 -1.24 -5.64 1.65
N ILE A 126 -0.07 -5.02 1.73
CA ILE A 126 0.91 -5.25 2.79
C ILE A 126 1.00 -3.95 3.58
N ILE A 127 0.59 -4.02 4.85
CA ILE A 127 0.67 -2.92 5.81
C ILE A 127 1.98 -3.09 6.56
N CYS A 128 2.94 -2.20 6.33
CA CYS A 128 4.26 -2.25 6.92
C CYS A 128 4.32 -1.29 8.11
N ASP A 129 4.44 -1.82 9.32
CA ASP A 129 4.75 -1.01 10.49
C ASP A 129 6.25 -0.66 10.44
N THR A 130 6.58 0.60 10.23
CA THR A 130 7.97 1.04 10.03
C THR A 130 8.38 2.10 11.06
N LYS A 131 9.68 2.37 11.14
CA LYS A 131 10.21 3.48 11.92
C LYS A 131 10.71 4.56 10.98
N MET A 132 10.17 5.78 11.09
CA MET A 132 10.70 6.93 10.34
C MET A 132 12.19 7.12 10.66
N GLY A 133 13.01 7.27 9.63
CA GLY A 133 14.46 7.45 9.78
C GLY A 133 15.22 6.18 10.20
N ARG A 134 14.61 4.98 10.07
CA ARG A 134 15.23 3.71 10.42
C ARG A 134 16.67 3.60 9.90
N GLY A 135 17.60 3.23 10.78
CA GLY A 135 19.03 3.09 10.49
C GLY A 135 19.85 4.36 10.75
N VAL A 136 19.22 5.48 11.11
CA VAL A 136 19.89 6.74 11.43
C VAL A 136 19.49 7.19 12.85
N PRO A 137 20.32 6.94 13.89
CA PRO A 137 19.91 7.08 15.29
C PRO A 137 19.29 8.43 15.68
N PHE A 138 19.83 9.54 15.18
CA PHE A 138 19.29 10.87 15.51
C PHE A 138 17.97 11.20 14.80
N LEU A 139 17.67 10.54 13.68
CA LEU A 139 16.37 10.67 13.00
C LEU A 139 15.33 9.77 13.66
N GLU A 140 15.71 8.56 14.09
CA GLU A 140 14.80 7.68 14.83
C GLU A 140 14.38 8.26 16.19
N ALA A 141 15.26 9.02 16.83
CA ALA A 141 15.01 9.70 18.10
C ALA A 141 14.23 11.02 17.97
N ARG A 142 13.99 11.48 16.73
CA ARG A 142 13.26 12.72 16.46
C ARG A 142 11.77 12.46 16.66
N GLU A 143 11.11 13.34 17.41
CA GLU A 143 9.67 13.32 17.68
C GLU A 143 8.85 13.45 16.39
#